data_AF-A0A248YRX9-F1
#
_entry.id   AF-A0A248YRX9-F1
#
_cell.length_a   1.000
_cell.length_b   1.000
_cell.length_c   1.000
_cell.angle_alpha   90.00
_cell.angle_beta   90.00
_cell.angle_gamma   90.00
#
_symmetry.space_group_name_H-M   'P 1'
#
loop_
_entity.id
_entity.type
_entity.pdbx_description
1 polymer ?
#
loop_
_entity_poly.entity_id
_entity_poly.type
_entity_poly.pdbx_seq_one_letter_code
_entity_poly.pdbx_strand_id
1 'polypeptide(L)'
;MTEPARGEFPPTGVARPVDGSPEQRMTEWDEADRSAVAADLGPEDLDLVGVDPTDLSDEDVLRELHSLHRTRLDTLRHAADSALANHLRRTADLETEYLARFPGREVDPSRLRDGR
;
A
#
# COMPACT_ATOMS: atom_id res chain seq x y z
N MET A 1 -22.14 -3.99 -44.40
CA MET A 1 -22.25 -4.83 -43.19
C MET A 1 -21.11 -5.83 -43.23
N THR A 2 -20.14 -5.72 -42.31
CA THR A 2 -19.31 -6.82 -41.77
C THR A 2 -18.57 -6.24 -40.57
N GLU A 3 -18.88 -6.75 -39.37
CA GLU A 3 -18.18 -6.46 -38.11
C GLU A 3 -16.78 -7.10 -38.10
N PRO A 4 -15.76 -6.50 -37.46
CA PRO A 4 -14.56 -7.24 -37.09
C PRO A 4 -14.75 -7.96 -35.75
N ALA A 5 -14.18 -9.17 -35.71
CA ALA A 5 -14.33 -10.20 -34.69
C ALA A 5 -13.86 -9.79 -33.28
N ARG A 6 -14.56 -10.34 -32.27
CA ARG A 6 -14.20 -10.33 -30.86
C ARG A 6 -12.88 -11.09 -30.67
N GLY A 7 -11.86 -10.42 -30.11
CA GLY A 7 -10.61 -11.06 -29.73
C GLY A 7 -10.81 -12.01 -28.55
N GLU A 8 -10.50 -13.28 -28.77
CA GLU A 8 -10.42 -14.31 -27.72
C GLU A 8 -9.23 -14.07 -26.80
N PHE A 9 -9.49 -14.06 -25.49
CA PHE A 9 -8.44 -14.07 -24.46
C PHE A 9 -7.88 -15.50 -24.31
N PRO A 10 -6.55 -15.69 -24.19
CA PRO A 10 -5.96 -17.01 -24.01
C PRO A 10 -6.28 -17.58 -22.61
N PRO A 11 -6.41 -18.92 -22.48
CA PRO A 11 -6.75 -19.56 -21.21
C PRO A 11 -5.61 -19.48 -20.19
N THR A 12 -6.00 -19.16 -18.96
CA THR A 12 -5.21 -19.04 -17.73
C THR A 12 -4.14 -20.13 -17.60
N GLY A 13 -2.87 -19.71 -17.59
CA GLY A 13 -1.75 -20.53 -17.18
C GLY A 13 -1.89 -20.93 -15.70
N VAL A 14 -1.69 -22.21 -15.43
CA VAL A 14 -1.69 -22.84 -14.09
C VAL A 14 -0.82 -22.03 -13.13
N ALA A 15 -1.44 -21.45 -12.10
CA ALA A 15 -0.74 -20.87 -10.97
C ALA A 15 0.07 -21.98 -10.28
N ARG A 16 1.40 -21.78 -10.14
CA ARG A 16 2.21 -22.62 -9.26
C ARG A 16 1.70 -22.42 -7.82
N PRO A 17 1.61 -23.47 -6.99
CA PRO A 17 1.27 -23.29 -5.59
C PRO A 17 2.45 -22.61 -4.90
N VAL A 18 2.27 -21.35 -4.51
CA VAL A 18 3.10 -20.72 -3.49
C VAL A 18 2.61 -21.27 -2.16
N ASP A 19 3.39 -22.17 -1.59
CA ASP A 19 3.11 -22.81 -0.30
C ASP A 19 3.38 -21.79 0.82
N GLY A 20 2.36 -21.02 1.16
CA GLY A 20 2.43 -20.04 2.23
C GLY A 20 1.03 -19.58 2.61
N SER A 21 0.65 -19.80 3.87
CA SER A 21 -0.58 -19.25 4.43
C SER A 21 -0.61 -17.74 4.19
N PRO A 22 -1.77 -17.13 3.84
CA PRO A 22 -1.87 -15.68 3.63
C PRO A 22 -1.25 -14.83 4.74
N GLU A 23 -1.33 -15.31 5.99
CA GLU A 23 -0.73 -14.65 7.16
C GLU A 23 0.80 -14.69 7.13
N GLN A 24 1.40 -15.80 6.68
CA GLN A 24 2.86 -15.94 6.55
C GLN A 24 3.43 -15.06 5.47
N ARG A 25 2.70 -14.88 4.36
CA ARG A 25 3.05 -13.88 3.35
C ARG A 25 3.06 -12.49 3.97
N MET A 26 2.02 -12.07 4.69
CA MET A 26 1.99 -10.73 5.32
C MET A 26 3.19 -10.48 6.25
N THR A 27 3.60 -11.46 7.07
CA THR A 27 4.79 -11.33 7.95
C THR A 27 6.11 -11.20 7.18
N GLU A 28 6.23 -11.85 6.01
CA GLU A 28 7.43 -11.77 5.17
C GLU A 28 7.62 -10.36 4.55
N TRP A 29 6.51 -9.70 4.21
CA TRP A 29 6.51 -8.30 3.72
C TRP A 29 6.84 -7.31 4.85
N ASP A 30 6.43 -7.63 6.08
CA ASP A 30 6.56 -6.75 7.23
C ASP A 30 8.00 -6.65 7.78
N GLU A 31 8.72 -7.76 7.89
CA GLU A 31 9.97 -7.78 8.66
C GLU A 31 11.23 -7.60 7.80
N ALA A 32 11.22 -8.12 6.57
CA ALA A 32 12.39 -8.10 5.68
C ALA A 32 12.59 -6.75 4.97
N ASP A 33 11.51 -6.05 4.61
CA ASP A 33 11.58 -4.83 3.80
C ASP A 33 11.79 -3.57 4.67
N ARG A 34 11.23 -3.54 5.88
CA ARG A 34 11.41 -2.41 6.81
C ARG A 34 12.84 -2.28 7.33
N SER A 35 13.53 -3.40 7.57
CA SER A 35 14.88 -3.40 8.14
C SER A 35 16.01 -3.27 7.12
N ALA A 36 15.81 -3.73 5.88
CA ALA A 36 16.88 -3.75 4.86
C ALA A 36 17.10 -2.39 4.20
N VAL A 37 16.03 -1.62 3.97
CA VAL A 37 16.10 -0.37 3.19
C VAL A 37 16.62 0.79 4.06
N ALA A 38 16.26 0.83 5.34
CA ALA A 38 16.78 1.85 6.27
C ALA A 38 18.31 1.79 6.45
N ALA A 39 18.93 0.63 6.18
CA ALA A 39 20.36 0.42 6.32
C ALA A 39 21.18 0.77 5.05
N ASP A 40 20.54 0.92 3.89
CA ASP A 40 21.20 1.09 2.57
C ASP A 40 21.04 2.51 1.98
N LEU A 41 20.11 3.31 2.50
CA LEU A 41 19.88 4.67 2.02
C LEU A 41 20.97 5.63 2.51
N GLY A 42 21.55 6.41 1.59
CA GLY A 42 22.49 7.47 1.93
C GLY A 42 21.81 8.61 2.69
N PRO A 43 22.55 9.50 3.36
CA PRO A 43 21.99 10.63 4.11
C PRO A 43 21.12 11.56 3.23
N GLU A 44 21.38 11.58 1.92
CA GLU A 44 20.61 12.33 0.91
C GLU A 44 19.20 11.73 0.67
N ASP A 45 19.04 10.42 0.87
CA ASP A 45 17.78 9.70 0.67
C ASP A 45 16.89 9.72 1.93
N LEU A 46 17.44 10.12 3.08
CA LEU A 46 16.67 10.34 4.31
C LEU A 46 15.67 11.49 4.14
N ASP A 47 15.97 12.47 3.28
CA ASP A 47 15.03 13.54 2.94
C ASP A 47 13.84 13.04 2.10
N LEU A 48 13.97 11.87 1.45
CA LEU A 48 12.87 11.20 0.73
C LEU A 48 12.00 10.35 1.67
N VAL A 49 12.52 10.00 2.85
CA VAL A 49 11.83 9.26 3.89
C VAL A 49 11.29 10.28 4.89
N GLY A 50 10.01 10.64 4.75
CA GLY A 50 9.36 11.56 5.69
C GLY A 50 9.49 11.12 7.16
N VAL A 51 9.21 12.04 8.09
CA VAL A 51 9.28 11.81 9.56
C VAL A 51 8.60 10.49 9.95
N ASP A 52 9.22 9.71 10.84
CA ASP A 52 8.65 8.43 11.30
C ASP A 52 7.19 8.62 11.75
N PRO A 53 6.24 7.77 11.31
CA PRO A 53 4.84 7.89 11.71
C PRO A 53 4.61 7.95 13.22
N THR A 54 5.43 7.25 14.00
CA THR A 54 5.33 7.20 15.47
C THR A 54 5.70 8.54 16.13
N ASP A 55 6.48 9.37 15.44
CA ASP A 55 6.87 10.72 15.88
C ASP A 55 5.86 11.80 15.44
N LEU A 56 4.91 11.48 14.56
CA LEU A 56 3.89 12.42 14.10
C LEU A 56 2.77 12.62 15.14
N SER A 57 2.14 13.79 15.15
CA SER A 57 0.89 13.98 15.89
C SER A 57 -0.30 13.33 15.16
N ASP A 58 -1.40 13.08 15.86
CA ASP A 58 -2.60 12.47 15.28
C ASP A 58 -3.14 13.27 14.08
N GLU A 59 -3.11 14.61 14.19
CA GLU A 59 -3.52 15.51 13.12
C GLU A 59 -2.58 15.41 11.91
N ASP A 60 -1.28 15.26 12.17
CA ASP A 60 -0.28 15.13 11.11
C ASP A 60 -0.42 13.81 10.36
N VAL A 61 -0.67 12.70 11.07
CA VAL A 61 -0.95 11.38 10.46
C VAL A 61 -2.15 11.47 9.53
N LEU A 62 -3.26 12.06 10.00
CA LEU A 62 -4.48 12.22 9.19
C LEU A 62 -4.26 13.14 7.99
N ARG A 63 -3.56 14.25 8.19
CA ARG A 63 -3.23 15.21 7.11
C ARG A 63 -2.39 14.54 6.03
N GLU A 64 -1.39 13.77 6.43
CA GLU A 64 -0.49 13.12 5.50
C GLU A 64 -1.18 11.98 4.73
N LEU A 65 -1.97 11.14 5.41
CA LEU A 65 -2.80 10.13 4.76
C LEU A 65 -3.71 10.74 3.70
N HIS A 66 -4.38 11.86 4.02
CA HIS A 66 -5.22 12.57 3.08
C HIS A 66 -4.42 13.07 1.85
N SER A 67 -3.21 13.59 2.06
CA SER A 67 -2.32 14.03 0.98
C SER A 67 -1.95 12.88 0.04
N LEU A 68 -1.53 11.73 0.59
CA LEU A 68 -1.16 10.54 -0.19
C LEU A 68 -2.35 9.99 -0.98
N HIS A 69 -3.52 9.88 -0.34
CA HIS A 69 -4.72 9.37 -0.98
C HIS A 69 -5.16 10.22 -2.17
N ARG A 70 -4.94 11.55 -2.11
CA ARG A 70 -5.26 12.47 -3.20
C ARG A 70 -4.45 12.19 -4.46
N THR A 71 -3.20 11.76 -4.34
CA THR A 71 -2.29 11.55 -5.48
C THR A 71 -2.14 10.08 -5.88
N ARG A 72 -2.69 9.14 -5.11
CA ARG A 72 -2.48 7.69 -5.27
C ARG A 72 -2.65 7.18 -6.69
N LEU A 73 -3.75 7.54 -7.36
CA LEU A 73 -4.01 7.04 -8.73
C LEU A 73 -3.04 7.65 -9.74
N ASP A 74 -2.68 8.92 -9.58
CA ASP A 74 -1.73 9.59 -10.45
C ASP A 74 -0.33 8.99 -10.31
N THR A 75 0.12 8.82 -9.06
CA THR A 75 1.40 8.16 -8.73
C THR A 75 1.44 6.73 -9.26
N LEU A 76 0.36 5.96 -9.11
CA LEU A 76 0.28 4.59 -9.62
C LEU A 76 0.45 4.49 -11.14
N ARG A 77 -0.07 5.47 -11.89
CA ARG A 77 -0.07 5.41 -13.37
C ARG A 77 1.18 6.03 -13.98
N HIS A 78 1.81 6.97 -13.30
CA HIS A 78 2.72 7.91 -13.93
C HIS A 78 4.06 8.12 -13.20
N ALA A 79 4.20 7.66 -11.96
CA ALA A 79 5.47 7.81 -11.24
C ALA A 79 6.51 6.79 -11.71
N ALA A 80 7.79 7.11 -11.49
CA ALA A 80 8.86 6.12 -11.58
C ALA A 80 8.70 5.05 -10.50
N ASP A 81 9.25 3.86 -10.73
CA ASP A 81 9.10 2.72 -9.81
C ASP A 81 9.55 3.03 -8.38
N SER A 82 10.64 3.78 -8.20
CA SER A 82 11.14 4.19 -6.88
C SER A 82 10.16 5.11 -6.14
N ALA A 83 9.53 6.04 -6.86
CA ALA A 83 8.54 6.96 -6.29
C ALA A 83 7.24 6.22 -5.95
N LEU A 84 6.82 5.26 -6.78
CA LEU A 84 5.68 4.39 -6.47
C LEU A 84 5.96 3.52 -5.24
N ALA A 85 7.14 2.90 -5.16
CA ALA A 85 7.55 2.09 -4.01
C ALA A 85 7.52 2.91 -2.71
N ASN A 86 8.09 4.12 -2.72
CA ASN A 86 8.04 5.02 -1.57
C ASN A 86 6.60 5.39 -1.17
N HIS A 87 5.76 5.71 -2.16
CA HIS A 87 4.36 6.07 -1.92
C HIS A 87 3.56 4.91 -1.28
N LEU A 88 3.74 3.68 -1.77
CA LEU A 88 3.08 2.49 -1.24
C LEU A 88 3.53 2.20 0.19
N ARG A 89 4.85 2.21 0.44
CA ARG A 89 5.41 2.03 1.78
C ARG A 89 4.88 3.07 2.76
N ARG A 90 5.02 4.36 2.42
CA ARG A 90 4.59 5.46 3.29
C ARG A 90 3.08 5.39 3.61
N THR A 91 2.27 4.99 2.62
CA THR A 91 0.83 4.79 2.85
C THR A 91 0.59 3.67 3.88
N ALA A 92 1.25 2.52 3.71
CA ALA A 92 1.10 1.39 4.64
C ALA A 92 1.58 1.73 6.06
N ASP A 93 2.71 2.43 6.20
CA ASP A 93 3.25 2.83 7.50
C ASP A 93 2.30 3.77 8.25
N LEU A 94 1.77 4.79 7.57
CA LEU A 94 0.81 5.73 8.17
C LEU A 94 -0.56 5.07 8.47
N GLU A 95 -1.01 4.14 7.63
CA GLU A 95 -2.24 3.38 7.87
C GLU A 95 -2.08 2.48 9.11
N THR A 96 -0.91 1.85 9.27
CA THR A 96 -0.58 1.04 10.44
C THR A 96 -0.62 1.89 11.71
N GLU A 97 0.03 3.06 11.68
CA GLU A 97 0.03 3.98 12.82
C GLU A 97 -1.39 4.50 13.13
N TYR A 98 -2.16 4.85 12.11
CA TYR A 98 -3.57 5.23 12.30
C TYR A 98 -4.38 4.12 12.99
N LEU A 99 -4.22 2.86 12.58
CA LEU A 99 -4.93 1.74 13.22
C LEU A 99 -4.46 1.49 14.65
N ALA A 100 -3.17 1.68 14.94
CA ALA A 100 -2.62 1.56 16.28
C ALA A 100 -3.17 2.63 17.24
N ARG A 101 -3.32 3.87 16.77
CA ARG A 101 -3.86 4.99 17.56
C ARG A 101 -5.38 4.96 17.72
N PHE A 102 -6.09 4.45 16.70
CA PHE A 102 -7.55 4.46 16.64
C PHE A 102 -8.15 3.05 16.53
N PRO A 103 -7.91 2.15 17.51
CA PRO A 103 -8.43 0.77 17.46
C PRO A 103 -9.96 0.72 17.48
N GLY A 104 -10.62 1.73 18.08
CA GLY A 104 -12.08 1.88 18.14
C GLY A 104 -12.67 2.79 17.07
N ARG A 105 -11.99 3.02 15.94
CA ARG A 105 -12.47 3.89 14.86
C ARG A 105 -13.89 3.53 14.40
N GLU A 106 -14.63 4.55 13.99
CA GLU A 106 -15.99 4.37 13.50
C GLU A 106 -16.00 3.54 12.20
N VAL A 107 -16.81 2.49 12.19
CA VAL A 107 -17.09 1.69 11.00
C VAL A 107 -18.49 2.02 10.53
N ASP A 108 -18.59 2.65 9.36
CA ASP A 108 -19.87 2.98 8.75
C ASP A 108 -20.65 1.69 8.42
N PRO A 109 -21.81 1.43 9.05
CA PRO A 109 -22.59 0.22 8.82
C PRO A 109 -23.01 0.07 7.35
N SER A 110 -23.21 1.18 6.63
CA SER A 110 -23.60 1.15 5.21
C SER A 110 -22.50 0.62 4.29
N ARG A 111 -21.24 0.57 4.77
CA ARG A 111 -20.09 0.02 4.05
C ARG A 111 -19.87 -1.46 4.33
N LEU A 112 -20.53 -2.02 5.34
CA LEU A 112 -20.52 -3.44 5.58
C LEU A 112 -21.40 -4.13 4.53
N ARG A 113 -20.88 -5.19 3.93
CA ARG A 113 -21.72 -6.07 3.13
C ARG A 113 -22.53 -6.93 4.08
N ASP A 114 -23.85 -6.90 3.96
CA ASP A 114 -24.72 -7.86 4.63
C ASP A 114 -24.27 -9.27 4.22
N GLY A 115 -23.80 -10.04 5.21
CA GLY A 115 -23.20 -11.35 4.97
C GLY A 115 -24.17 -12.28 4.23
N ARG A 116 -23.82 -12.63 2.99
CA ARG A 116 -24.41 -13.74 2.24
C ARG A 116 -23.31 -14.75 1.91
#